data_AF-A0AAV4CVF2-F1
#
_entry.id   AF-A0AAV4CVF2-F1
#
_cell.length_a   1.000
_cell.length_b   1.000
_cell.length_c   1.000
_cell.angle_alpha   90.00
_cell.angle_beta   90.00
_cell.angle_gamma   90.00
#
_symmetry.space_group_name_H-M   'P 1'
#
loop_
_entity.id
_entity.type
_entity.pdbx_description
1 polymer ?
#
loop_
_entity_poly.entity_id
_entity_poly.type
_entity_poly.pdbx_seq_one_letter_code
_entity_poly.pdbx_strand_id
1 'polypeptide(L)'
;MWWPKTEGKGRIYMTSDKTRLEEDSKRMQKAVQSSQQGHWTSWEKALLKLFTWNEIWHKAPLKISFLIRAVYDFLASNANLLLWGLEGVPACPLCQG
;
A
#
# COMPACT_ATOMS: atom_id res chain seq x y z
N MET A 1 21.00 5.22 31.50
CA MET A 1 20.48 5.89 30.28
C MET A 1 20.79 7.37 30.39
N TRP A 2 21.78 7.86 29.63
CA TRP A 2 22.28 9.24 29.71
C TRP A 2 21.67 10.06 28.58
N TRP A 3 20.99 11.16 28.89
CA TRP A 3 20.54 12.13 27.89
C TRP A 3 21.47 13.34 27.91
N PRO A 4 22.10 13.74 26.78
CA PRO A 4 22.86 14.98 26.74
C PRO A 4 21.92 16.15 26.99
N LYS A 5 22.34 17.06 27.88
CA LYS A 5 21.54 18.17 28.39
C LYS A 5 21.43 19.24 27.30
N THR A 6 20.53 19.06 26.34
CA THR A 6 20.21 20.12 25.37
C THR A 6 19.36 21.19 26.07
N GLU A 7 19.75 22.46 25.91
CA GLU A 7 18.97 23.62 26.36
C GLU A 7 17.56 23.57 25.77
N GLY A 8 16.58 24.18 26.44
CA GLY A 8 15.15 23.99 26.21
C GLY A 8 14.68 24.01 24.74
N LYS A 9 15.31 24.82 23.88
CA LYS A 9 15.02 24.87 22.42
C LYS A 9 15.44 23.59 21.68
N GLY A 10 16.59 23.02 22.00
CA GLY A 10 17.08 21.77 21.39
C GLY A 10 16.25 20.57 21.83
N ARG A 11 15.69 20.58 23.04
CA ARG A 11 14.75 19.55 23.50
C ARG A 11 13.43 19.59 22.72
N ILE A 12 12.85 20.77 22.53
CA ILE A 12 11.61 20.95 21.74
C ILE A 12 11.84 20.51 20.29
N TYR A 13 12.96 20.92 19.67
CA TYR A 13 13.30 20.55 18.31
C TYR A 13 13.47 19.03 18.13
N MET A 14 14.19 18.37 19.04
CA MET A 14 14.36 16.91 19.03
C MET A 14 13.03 16.18 19.23
N THR A 15 12.13 16.71 20.07
CA THR A 15 10.79 16.15 20.23
C THR A 15 9.97 16.31 18.96
N SER A 16 9.97 17.49 18.33
CA SER A 16 9.24 17.72 17.09
C SER A 16 9.75 16.86 15.93
N ASP A 17 11.06 16.65 15.81
CA ASP A 17 11.64 15.80 14.77
C ASP A 17 11.27 14.32 14.97
N LYS A 18 11.29 13.83 16.22
CA LYS A 18 10.83 12.47 16.52
C LYS A 18 9.34 12.30 16.19
N THR A 19 8.50 13.25 16.59
CA THR A 19 7.07 13.25 16.25
C THR A 19 6.87 13.25 14.74
N ARG A 20 7.64 14.05 14.00
CA ARG A 20 7.55 14.12 12.54
C ARG A 20 7.95 12.80 11.87
N LEU A 21 9.04 12.17 12.31
CA LEU A 21 9.48 10.87 11.79
C LEU A 21 8.45 9.77 12.07
N GLU A 22 7.85 9.76 13.25
CA GLU A 22 6.77 8.83 13.59
C GLU A 22 5.52 9.06 12.72
N GLU A 23 5.14 10.32 12.47
CA GLU A 23 4.03 10.63 11.57
C GLU A 23 4.32 10.25 10.13
N ASP A 24 5.53 10.54 9.63
CA ASP A 24 5.94 10.19 8.27
C ASP A 24 5.97 8.66 8.09
N SER A 25 6.41 7.91 9.12
CA SER A 25 6.33 6.44 9.13
C SER A 25 4.88 5.94 9.05
N LYS A 26 3.96 6.52 9.83
CA LYS A 26 2.53 6.16 9.78
C LYS A 26 1.91 6.49 8.42
N ARG A 27 2.27 7.63 7.82
CA ARG A 27 1.81 8.03 6.47
C ARG A 27 2.32 7.06 5.41
N MET A 28 3.59 6.68 5.48
CA MET A 28 4.21 5.68 4.61
C MET A 28 3.51 4.32 4.73
N GLN A 29 3.30 3.83 5.96
CA GLN A 29 2.59 2.58 6.22
C GLN A 29 1.17 2.60 5.65
N LYS A 30 0.43 3.69 5.87
CA LYS A 30 -0.92 3.87 5.32
C LYS A 30 -0.92 3.91 3.79
N ALA A 31 0.07 4.55 3.18
CA ALA A 31 0.21 4.63 1.73
C ALA A 31 0.49 3.26 1.11
N VAL A 32 1.35 2.45 1.73
CA VAL A 32 1.64 1.07 1.31
C VAL A 32 0.41 0.17 1.46
N GLN A 33 -0.34 0.30 2.56
CA GLN A 33 -1.59 -0.44 2.78
C GLN A 33 -2.71 -0.01 1.82
N SER A 34 -2.59 1.18 1.24
CA SER A 34 -3.57 1.75 0.30
C SER A 34 -3.03 1.74 -1.14
N SER A 35 -2.29 0.70 -1.55
CA SER A 35 -1.79 0.61 -2.93
C SER A 35 -2.92 0.66 -3.98
N GLN A 36 -4.11 0.18 -3.61
CA GLN A 36 -5.33 0.26 -4.42
C GLN A 36 -6.04 1.60 -4.23
N GLN A 37 -6.43 2.25 -5.33
CA GLN A 37 -7.15 3.53 -5.28
C GLN A 37 -8.46 3.44 -4.48
N GLY A 38 -9.18 2.31 -4.57
CA GLY A 38 -10.39 2.06 -3.81
C GLY A 38 -10.19 1.99 -2.29
N HIS A 39 -8.97 1.68 -1.84
CA HIS A 39 -8.63 1.68 -0.41
C HIS A 39 -8.51 3.11 0.12
N TRP A 40 -7.93 4.02 -0.66
CA TRP A 40 -7.85 5.45 -0.31
C TRP A 40 -9.22 6.11 -0.18
N THR A 41 -10.19 5.69 -0.97
CA THR A 41 -11.56 6.24 -0.96
C THR A 41 -12.51 5.50 -0.04
N SER A 42 -12.02 4.55 0.78
CA SER A 42 -12.83 3.68 1.65
C SER A 42 -13.95 2.94 0.91
N TRP A 43 -13.70 2.56 -0.35
CA TRP A 43 -14.64 1.81 -1.18
C TRP A 43 -14.58 0.31 -0.90
N GLU A 44 -14.49 -0.09 0.37
CA GLU A 44 -14.31 -1.49 0.80
C GLU A 44 -15.34 -2.44 0.18
N LYS A 45 -16.59 -1.99 0.07
CA LYS A 45 -17.70 -2.75 -0.55
C LYS A 45 -17.58 -2.92 -2.07
N ALA A 46 -16.73 -2.13 -2.72
CA ALA A 46 -16.46 -2.19 -4.16
C ALA A 46 -15.13 -2.88 -4.50
N LEU A 47 -14.30 -3.21 -3.50
CA LEU A 47 -13.00 -3.88 -3.70
C LEU A 47 -13.15 -5.33 -4.22
N LEU A 48 -14.23 -6.01 -3.85
CA LEU A 48 -14.57 -7.34 -4.38
C LEU A 48 -15.58 -7.20 -5.51
N LYS A 49 -15.11 -6.74 -6.68
CA LYS A 49 -15.92 -6.74 -7.90
C LYS A 49 -15.47 -7.84 -8.85
N LEU A 50 -16.15 -8.98 -8.78
CA LEU A 50 -16.04 -10.01 -9.81
C LEU A 50 -16.84 -9.55 -11.03
N PHE A 51 -16.18 -9.53 -12.19
CA PHE A 51 -16.83 -9.26 -13.46
C PHE A 51 -17.15 -10.57 -14.15
N THR A 52 -18.40 -10.73 -14.56
CA THR A 52 -18.76 -11.78 -15.51
C THR A 52 -18.29 -11.37 -16.91
N TRP A 53 -18.03 -12.37 -17.77
CA TRP A 53 -17.67 -12.10 -19.17
C TRP A 53 -18.73 -11.26 -19.89
N ASN A 54 -20.00 -11.51 -19.61
CA ASN A 54 -21.11 -10.77 -20.19
C ASN A 54 -21.08 -9.28 -19.81
N GLU A 55 -20.77 -8.97 -18.55
CA GLU A 55 -20.62 -7.58 -18.09
C GLU A 55 -19.43 -6.86 -18.74
N ILE A 56 -18.35 -7.57 -19.04
CA ILE A 56 -17.19 -7.02 -19.73
C ILE A 56 -17.57 -6.69 -21.18
N TRP A 57 -18.23 -7.62 -21.88
CA TRP A 57 -18.61 -7.43 -23.29
C TRP A 57 -19.62 -6.30 -23.50
N HIS A 58 -20.51 -6.05 -22.54
CA HIS A 58 -21.55 -5.01 -22.66
C HIS A 58 -21.23 -3.69 -21.96
N LYS A 59 -20.09 -3.55 -21.27
CA LYS A 59 -19.70 -2.27 -20.65
C LYS A 59 -18.83 -1.43 -21.59
N ALA A 60 -18.99 -0.11 -21.45
CA ALA A 60 -18.11 0.83 -22.13
C ALA A 60 -16.64 0.60 -21.72
N PRO A 61 -15.67 0.56 -22.66
CA PRO A 61 -14.27 0.27 -22.37
C PRO A 61 -13.67 1.17 -21.28
N LEU A 62 -13.98 2.47 -21.31
CA LEU A 62 -13.50 3.43 -20.30
C LEU A 62 -14.01 3.12 -18.89
N LYS A 63 -15.25 2.63 -18.76
CA LYS A 63 -15.82 2.24 -17.47
C LYS A 63 -15.13 1.00 -16.91
N ILE A 64 -14.84 0.01 -17.76
CA ILE A 64 -14.10 -1.19 -17.38
C ILE A 64 -12.70 -0.80 -16.92
N SER A 65 -12.02 0.03 -17.72
CA SER A 65 -10.67 0.51 -17.45
C SER A 65 -10.56 1.27 -16.12
N PHE A 66 -11.54 2.14 -15.85
CA PHE A 66 -11.65 2.83 -14.57
C PHE A 66 -11.84 1.86 -13.41
N LEU A 67 -12.81 0.94 -13.51
CA LEU A 67 -13.12 0.00 -12.43
C LEU A 67 -11.93 -0.92 -12.12
N ILE A 68 -11.27 -1.43 -13.15
CA ILE A 68 -10.08 -2.26 -12.99
C ILE A 68 -9.01 -1.50 -12.20
N ARG A 69 -8.63 -0.29 -12.64
CA ARG A 69 -7.61 0.53 -11.97
C ARG A 69 -8.00 1.02 -10.57
N ALA A 70 -9.30 1.15 -10.31
CA ALA A 70 -9.80 1.55 -9.01
C ALA A 70 -9.69 0.41 -7.98
N VAL A 71 -9.95 -0.83 -8.43
CA VAL A 71 -10.18 -1.98 -7.55
C VAL A 71 -8.95 -2.88 -7.41
N TYR A 72 -8.16 -3.05 -8.46
CA TYR A 72 -7.01 -3.95 -8.43
C TYR A 72 -5.71 -3.20 -8.14
N ASP A 73 -4.81 -3.85 -7.42
CA ASP A 73 -3.46 -3.34 -7.19
C ASP A 73 -2.60 -3.61 -8.43
N PHE A 74 -2.18 -2.53 -9.10
CA PHE A 74 -1.27 -2.58 -10.25
C PHE A 74 0.16 -2.17 -9.90
N LEU A 75 0.45 -1.93 -8.62
CA LEU A 75 1.80 -1.64 -8.20
C LEU A 75 2.67 -2.88 -8.41
N ALA A 76 3.83 -2.71 -9.03
CA ALA A 76 4.82 -3.78 -9.19
C ALA A 76 5.53 -4.09 -7.85
N SER A 77 4.75 -4.49 -6.84
CA SER A 77 5.23 -5.01 -5.58
C SER A 77 5.67 -6.46 -5.78
N ASN A 78 6.61 -6.95 -4.95
CA ASN A 78 7.04 -8.34 -5.02
C ASN A 78 5.83 -9.31 -4.93
N ALA A 79 4.87 -9.04 -4.04
CA ALA A 79 3.65 -9.83 -3.93
C ALA A 79 2.84 -9.89 -5.23
N ASN A 80 2.68 -8.75 -5.93
CA ASN A 80 1.96 -8.70 -7.19
C ASN A 80 2.76 -9.32 -8.35
N LEU A 81 4.08 -9.14 -8.38
CA LEU A 81 4.95 -9.78 -9.37
C LEU A 81 4.89 -11.31 -9.27
N LEU A 82 4.83 -11.85 -8.05
CA LEU A 82 4.59 -13.27 -7.82
C LEU A 82 3.19 -13.71 -8.27
N LEU A 83 2.15 -12.93 -7.94
CA LEU A 83 0.78 -13.20 -8.37
C LEU A 83 0.65 -13.22 -9.89
N TRP A 84 1.37 -12.34 -10.59
CA TRP A 84 1.37 -12.25 -12.05
C TRP A 84 2.31 -13.28 -12.72
N GLY A 85 3.05 -14.08 -11.93
CA GLY A 85 4.02 -15.05 -12.44
C GLY A 85 5.23 -14.42 -13.13
N LEU A 86 5.52 -13.15 -12.84
CA LEU A 86 6.68 -12.42 -13.37
C LEU A 86 7.94 -12.63 -12.53
N GLU A 87 7.77 -12.99 -11.26
CA GLU A 87 8.86 -13.44 -10.38
C GLU A 87 8.63 -14.91 -9.98
N GLY A 88 9.73 -15.65 -9.80
CA GLY A 88 9.68 -17.00 -9.26
C GLY A 88 9.30 -16.99 -7.77
N VAL A 89 8.58 -18.02 -7.31
CA VAL A 89 8.20 -18.17 -5.90
C VAL A 89 9.47 -18.08 -5.04
N PRO A 90 9.58 -17.08 -4.14
CA PRO A 90 10.75 -16.98 -3.29
C PRO A 90 10.81 -18.24 -2.45
N ALA A 91 11.95 -18.93 -2.48
CA ALA A 91 12.12 -20.12 -1.65
C ALA A 91 11.89 -19.72 -0.19
N CYS A 92 10.98 -20.42 0.50
CA CYS A 92 10.72 -20.14 1.89
C CYS A 92 12.01 -20.41 2.68
N PRO A 93 12.61 -19.40 3.34
CA PRO A 93 13.85 -19.59 4.08
C PRO A 93 13.69 -20.55 5.27
N LEU A 94 12.46 -20.83 5.68
CA LEU A 94 12.13 -21.81 6.73
C LEU A 94 11.90 -23.23 6.19
N CYS A 95 11.74 -23.40 4.88
CA CYS A 95 11.53 -24.71 4.25
C CYS A 95 12.81 -25.32 3.67
N GLN A 96 13.95 -24.62 3.77
CA GLN A 96 15.27 -25.10 3.34
C GLN A 96 16.13 -25.62 4.52
N GLY A 97 15.47 -26.09 5.58
CA GLY A 97 16.11 -26.77 6.71
C GLY A 97 16.19 -28.27 6.51
#